data_AF-A0A4D7JJZ8-F1
#
_entry.id   AF-A0A4D7JJZ8-F1
#
_cell.length_a   1.000
_cell.length_b   1.000
_cell.length_c   1.000
_cell.angle_alpha   90.00
_cell.angle_beta   90.00
_cell.angle_gamma   90.00
#
_symmetry.space_group_name_H-M   'P 1'
#
loop_
_entity.id
_entity.type
_entity.pdbx_description
1 polymer ?
#
loop_
_entity_poly.entity_id
_entity_poly.type
_entity_poly.pdbx_seq_one_letter_code
_entity_poly.pdbx_strand_id
1 'polypeptide(L)'
;MVTSQRLKNNYINHLLVDPEPLRSVLAFCKKLKIKEEEFYSHYSSFESLEADIWQGFFDDTIKSLGKEEEYEMYPVREKMLFFYYTFFEILKNNRSYVLYRQDAFSKAQKTPGYLKPFYKSFKNYVNELVDEGVEGGEIIKLPIQSQLKNPFLAQLVFLMNFWCNDTSKNFEKTDEAIEKSVRLGFELISGGVFDAAVDFGKFMFRQFR
;
A
#
# COMPACT_ATOMS: atom_id res chain seq x y z
N MET A 1 10.78 -14.09 -26.26
CA MET A 1 9.56 -14.23 -25.43
C MET A 1 9.31 -12.90 -24.75
N VAL A 2 8.05 -12.48 -24.65
CA VAL A 2 7.70 -11.32 -23.81
C VAL A 2 8.00 -11.63 -22.33
N THR A 3 8.27 -10.61 -21.52
CA THR A 3 8.46 -10.77 -20.07
C THR A 3 7.34 -10.06 -19.32
N SER A 4 7.05 -10.51 -18.10
CA SER A 4 6.09 -9.86 -17.19
C SER A 4 6.43 -8.38 -16.98
N GLN A 5 7.72 -8.06 -16.80
CA GLN A 5 8.18 -6.68 -16.64
C GLN A 5 7.92 -5.83 -17.88
N ARG A 6 8.16 -6.37 -19.09
CA ARG A 6 7.88 -5.65 -20.34
C ARG A 6 6.38 -5.36 -20.45
N LEU A 7 5.52 -6.31 -20.10
CA LEU A 7 4.06 -6.10 -20.11
C LEU A 7 3.63 -5.01 -19.12
N LYS A 8 4.12 -5.05 -17.87
CA LYS A 8 3.83 -4.03 -16.85
C LYS A 8 4.26 -2.63 -17.28
N ASN A 9 5.50 -2.48 -17.75
CA ASN A 9 6.03 -1.18 -18.20
C ASN A 9 5.23 -0.61 -19.37
N ASN A 10 4.87 -1.44 -20.35
CA ASN A 10 4.07 -0.99 -21.49
C ASN A 10 2.63 -0.66 -21.10
N TYR A 11 2.03 -1.40 -20.16
CA TYR A 11 0.71 -1.11 -19.62
C TYR A 11 0.70 0.25 -18.91
N ILE A 12 1.64 0.48 -17.99
CA ILE A 12 1.78 1.77 -17.28
C ILE A 12 2.00 2.90 -18.29
N ASN A 13 2.94 2.74 -19.24
CA ASN A 13 3.22 3.76 -20.24
C ASN A 13 1.99 4.09 -21.08
N HIS A 14 1.19 3.09 -21.46
CA HIS A 14 -0.05 3.31 -22.20
C HIS A 14 -1.05 4.11 -21.36
N LEU A 15 -1.29 3.74 -20.10
CA LEU A 15 -2.21 4.48 -19.23
C LEU A 15 -1.82 5.95 -19.04
N LEU A 16 -0.52 6.25 -19.04
CA LEU A 16 0.00 7.58 -18.76
C LEU A 16 0.17 8.47 -20.00
N VAL A 17 0.44 7.89 -21.16
CA VAL A 17 0.87 8.64 -22.36
C VAL A 17 -0.14 8.53 -23.50
N ASP A 18 -0.84 7.40 -23.64
CA ASP A 18 -1.77 7.23 -24.74
C ASP A 18 -3.10 7.94 -24.48
N PRO A 19 -3.57 8.76 -25.44
CA PRO A 19 -4.88 9.40 -25.33
C PRO A 19 -6.03 8.41 -25.57
N GLU A 20 -5.76 7.28 -26.23
CA GLU A 20 -6.75 6.24 -26.46
C GLU A 20 -6.84 5.29 -25.27
N PRO A 21 -8.04 4.92 -24.79
CA PRO A 21 -8.18 3.97 -23.71
C PRO A 21 -7.75 2.57 -24.15
N LEU A 22 -7.20 1.79 -23.20
CA LEU A 22 -6.94 0.36 -23.34
C LEU A 22 -8.25 -0.42 -23.48
N ARG A 23 -8.70 -0.61 -24.74
CA ARG A 23 -10.01 -1.22 -25.03
C ARG A 23 -10.09 -2.72 -24.74
N SER A 24 -8.99 -3.45 -24.95
CA SER A 24 -8.93 -4.90 -24.75
C SER A 24 -7.49 -5.42 -24.72
N VAL A 25 -7.31 -6.64 -24.20
CA VAL A 25 -6.02 -7.36 -24.22
C VAL A 25 -5.52 -7.54 -25.65
N LEU A 26 -6.40 -7.92 -26.59
CA LEU A 26 -6.06 -8.00 -28.01
C LEU A 26 -5.51 -6.68 -28.57
N ALA A 27 -6.13 -5.54 -28.27
CA ALA A 27 -5.68 -4.23 -28.75
C ALA A 27 -4.29 -3.88 -28.19
N PHE A 28 -4.07 -4.16 -26.90
CA PHE A 28 -2.76 -4.02 -26.25
C PHE A 28 -1.69 -4.90 -26.93
N CYS A 29 -1.97 -6.19 -27.12
CA CYS A 29 -1.04 -7.13 -27.73
C CYS A 29 -0.67 -6.73 -29.17
N LYS A 30 -1.66 -6.29 -29.98
CA LYS A 30 -1.41 -5.76 -31.33
C LYS A 30 -0.48 -4.56 -31.32
N LYS A 31 -0.66 -3.63 -30.37
CA LYS A 31 0.22 -2.47 -30.21
C LYS A 31 1.66 -2.87 -29.84
N LEU A 32 1.80 -3.89 -29.00
CA LEU A 32 3.10 -4.43 -28.59
C LEU A 32 3.75 -5.37 -29.62
N LYS A 33 3.04 -5.70 -30.72
CA LYS A 33 3.43 -6.67 -31.74
C LYS A 33 3.74 -8.05 -31.15
N ILE A 34 2.91 -8.50 -30.22
CA ILE A 34 2.97 -9.83 -29.60
C ILE A 34 1.68 -10.62 -29.87
N LYS A 35 1.74 -11.95 -29.72
CA LYS A 35 0.52 -12.77 -29.74
C LYS A 35 -0.25 -12.59 -28.44
N GLU A 36 -1.58 -12.70 -28.49
CA GLU A 36 -2.43 -12.59 -27.29
C GLU A 36 -2.14 -13.71 -26.27
N GLU A 37 -1.79 -14.90 -26.76
CA GLU A 37 -1.31 -16.03 -25.95
C GLU A 37 -0.09 -15.69 -25.08
N GLU A 38 0.80 -14.81 -25.56
CA GLU A 38 1.97 -14.36 -24.79
C GLU A 38 1.59 -13.44 -23.63
N PHE A 39 0.45 -12.72 -23.71
CA PHE A 39 -0.08 -12.01 -22.55
C PHE A 39 -0.67 -13.01 -21.56
N TYR A 40 -1.49 -13.94 -22.05
CA TYR A 40 -2.18 -14.92 -21.22
C TYR A 40 -1.26 -15.94 -20.56
N SER A 41 -0.04 -16.14 -21.06
CA SER A 41 0.99 -16.91 -20.35
C SER A 41 1.51 -16.22 -19.08
N HIS A 42 1.23 -14.92 -18.89
CA HIS A 42 1.61 -14.16 -17.69
C HIS A 42 0.42 -13.71 -16.86
N TYR A 43 -0.67 -13.25 -17.50
CA TYR A 43 -1.79 -12.58 -16.82
C TYR A 43 -3.13 -13.01 -17.43
N SER A 44 -4.13 -13.28 -16.60
CA SER A 44 -5.49 -13.64 -17.06
C SER A 44 -6.31 -12.42 -17.50
N SER A 45 -5.93 -11.22 -17.05
CA SER A 45 -6.61 -9.96 -17.35
C SER A 45 -5.72 -8.75 -17.05
N PHE A 46 -6.12 -7.55 -17.48
CA PHE A 46 -5.47 -6.31 -17.04
C PHE A 46 -5.56 -6.12 -15.52
N GLU A 47 -6.64 -6.57 -14.88
CA GLU A 47 -6.75 -6.52 -13.42
C GLU A 47 -5.68 -7.37 -12.74
N SER A 48 -5.37 -8.57 -13.27
CA SER A 48 -4.31 -9.41 -12.73
C SER A 48 -2.90 -8.85 -12.98
N LEU A 49 -2.68 -8.19 -14.13
CA LEU A 49 -1.43 -7.47 -14.41
C LEU A 49 -1.25 -6.31 -13.44
N GLU A 50 -2.31 -5.54 -13.24
CA GLU A 50 -2.30 -4.39 -12.35
C GLU A 50 -2.14 -4.78 -10.88
N ALA A 51 -2.72 -5.91 -10.48
CA ALA A 51 -2.47 -6.49 -9.18
C ALA A 51 -0.99 -6.85 -8.97
N ASP A 52 -0.32 -7.38 -9.99
CA ASP A 52 1.11 -7.69 -9.95
C ASP A 52 2.00 -6.42 -9.91
N ILE A 53 1.52 -5.29 -10.45
CA ILE A 53 2.22 -4.00 -10.27
C ILE A 53 2.18 -3.59 -8.79
N TRP A 54 1.00 -3.55 -8.19
CA TRP A 54 0.84 -3.13 -6.79
C TRP A 54 1.49 -4.10 -5.80
N GLN A 55 1.37 -5.40 -6.05
CA GLN A 55 2.08 -6.41 -5.26
C GLN A 55 3.59 -6.24 -5.40
N GLY A 56 4.09 -5.96 -6.60
CA GLY A 56 5.50 -5.67 -6.84
C GLY A 56 6.04 -4.51 -6.00
N PHE A 57 5.29 -3.43 -5.82
CA PHE A 57 5.71 -2.32 -4.94
C PHE A 57 5.90 -2.77 -3.49
N PHE A 58 5.02 -3.64 -2.99
CA PHE A 58 5.14 -4.21 -1.65
C PHE A 58 6.32 -5.19 -1.56
N ASP A 59 6.46 -6.08 -2.54
CA ASP A 59 7.54 -7.08 -2.55
C ASP A 59 8.92 -6.41 -2.62
N ASP A 60 9.05 -5.37 -3.45
CA ASP A 60 10.27 -4.56 -3.52
C ASP A 60 10.56 -3.83 -2.20
N THR A 61 9.52 -3.44 -1.46
CA THR A 61 9.65 -2.80 -0.13
C THR A 61 10.23 -3.80 0.86
N ILE A 62 9.59 -4.96 1.03
CA ILE A 62 10.05 -6.01 1.94
C ILE A 62 11.46 -6.48 1.58
N LYS A 63 11.73 -6.65 0.29
CA LYS A 63 13.06 -7.00 -0.21
C LYS A 63 14.11 -5.94 0.10
N SER A 64 13.75 -4.65 0.06
CA SER A 64 14.68 -3.58 0.39
C SER A 64 14.98 -3.52 1.88
N LEU A 65 13.97 -3.74 2.74
CA LEU A 65 14.13 -3.80 4.20
C LEU A 65 15.03 -4.97 4.62
N GLY A 66 14.84 -6.15 4.03
CA GLY A 66 15.64 -7.35 4.32
C GLY A 66 17.10 -7.31 3.85
N LYS A 67 17.58 -6.19 3.28
CA LYS A 67 19.01 -6.00 3.00
C LYS A 67 19.81 -5.56 4.22
N GLU A 68 19.13 -4.99 5.22
CA GLU A 68 19.72 -4.59 6.49
C GLU A 68 19.65 -5.79 7.44
N GLU A 69 20.80 -6.39 7.77
CA GLU A 69 20.86 -7.56 8.66
C GLU A 69 20.25 -7.28 10.05
N GLU A 70 20.25 -6.01 10.47
CA GLU A 70 19.74 -5.56 11.75
C GLU A 70 18.23 -5.27 11.75
N TYR A 71 17.58 -5.25 10.58
CA TYR A 71 16.16 -4.89 10.47
C TYR A 71 15.26 -5.77 11.36
N GLU A 72 15.56 -7.06 11.44
CA GLU A 72 14.81 -8.01 12.27
C GLU A 72 14.92 -7.75 13.77
N MET A 73 15.96 -7.02 14.21
CA MET A 73 16.18 -6.67 15.62
C MET A 73 15.57 -5.32 16.00
N TYR A 74 15.05 -4.55 15.04
CA TYR A 74 14.45 -3.25 15.33
C TYR A 74 13.14 -3.40 16.09
N PRO A 75 12.82 -2.46 17.00
CA PRO A 75 11.50 -2.36 17.60
C PRO A 75 10.40 -2.30 16.53
N VAL A 76 9.25 -2.91 16.79
CA VAL A 76 8.17 -3.04 15.77
C VAL A 76 7.65 -1.68 15.28
N ARG A 77 7.73 -0.65 16.13
CA ARG A 77 7.45 0.74 15.72
C ARG A 77 8.43 1.24 14.67
N GLU A 78 9.71 0.95 14.81
CA GLU A 78 10.76 1.35 13.88
C GLU A 78 10.65 0.54 12.58
N LYS A 79 10.39 -0.77 12.66
CA LYS A 79 10.07 -1.59 11.47
C LYS A 79 8.92 -1.00 10.65
N MET A 80 7.88 -0.47 11.31
CA MET A 80 6.76 0.20 10.63
C MET A 80 7.16 1.54 9.98
N LEU A 81 7.99 2.35 10.66
CA LEU A 81 8.52 3.59 10.08
C LEU A 81 9.35 3.31 8.83
N PHE A 82 10.32 2.41 8.93
CA PHE A 82 11.18 2.02 7.81
C PHE A 82 10.38 1.45 6.64
N PHE A 83 9.34 0.65 6.92
CA PHE A 83 8.43 0.18 5.90
C PHE A 83 7.82 1.34 5.12
N TYR A 84 7.24 2.33 5.80
CA TYR A 84 6.60 3.45 5.11
C TYR A 84 7.59 4.30 4.32
N TYR A 85 8.75 4.67 4.89
CA TYR A 85 9.76 5.42 4.14
C TYR A 85 10.20 4.68 2.88
N THR A 86 10.49 3.38 3.02
CA THR A 86 10.92 2.54 1.90
C THR A 86 9.80 2.41 0.85
N PHE A 87 8.57 2.17 1.29
CA PHE A 87 7.41 2.03 0.42
C PHE A 87 7.17 3.31 -0.38
N PHE A 88 7.18 4.48 0.27
CA PHE A 88 6.97 5.75 -0.43
C PHE A 88 8.13 6.13 -1.34
N GLU A 89 9.37 5.75 -1.03
CA GLU A 89 10.49 5.93 -1.95
C GLU A 89 10.38 5.03 -3.20
N ILE A 90 9.88 3.80 -3.06
CA ILE A 90 9.55 2.93 -4.20
C ILE A 90 8.42 3.52 -5.04
N LEU A 91 7.36 4.01 -4.40
CA LEU A 91 6.23 4.64 -5.09
C LEU A 91 6.63 5.93 -5.81
N LYS A 92 7.57 6.70 -5.26
CA LYS A 92 8.11 7.92 -5.87
C LYS A 92 8.73 7.66 -7.24
N ASN A 93 9.42 6.53 -7.42
CA ASN A 93 9.93 6.09 -8.73
C ASN A 93 8.81 5.77 -9.74
N ASN A 94 7.56 5.64 -9.28
CA ASN A 94 6.37 5.32 -10.06
C ASN A 94 5.26 6.37 -9.89
N ARG A 95 5.59 7.59 -9.47
CA ARG A 95 4.62 8.58 -8.97
C ARG A 95 3.49 8.88 -9.95
N SER A 96 3.78 9.06 -11.24
CA SER A 96 2.76 9.35 -12.24
C SER A 96 1.68 8.26 -12.30
N TYR A 97 2.08 7.00 -12.18
CA TYR A 97 1.16 5.86 -12.16
C TYR A 97 0.31 5.83 -10.89
N VAL A 98 0.93 6.09 -9.73
CA VAL A 98 0.20 6.15 -8.46
C VAL A 98 -0.82 7.29 -8.47
N LEU A 99 -0.44 8.47 -8.97
CA LEU A 99 -1.37 9.61 -9.12
C LEU A 99 -2.50 9.31 -10.10
N TYR A 100 -2.21 8.62 -11.21
CA TYR A 100 -3.23 8.14 -12.16
C TYR A 100 -4.27 7.23 -11.48
N ARG A 101 -3.89 6.53 -10.40
CA ARG A 101 -4.76 5.66 -9.61
C ARG A 101 -5.19 6.25 -8.26
N GLN A 102 -4.99 7.55 -8.02
CA GLN A 102 -5.23 8.15 -6.70
C GLN A 102 -6.67 7.94 -6.17
N ASP A 103 -7.66 7.92 -7.06
CA ASP A 103 -9.07 7.74 -6.71
C ASP A 103 -9.35 6.40 -6.03
N ALA A 104 -8.48 5.39 -6.24
CA ALA A 104 -8.55 4.10 -5.59
C ALA A 104 -8.36 4.17 -4.06
N PHE A 105 -7.76 5.25 -3.56
CA PHE A 105 -7.54 5.50 -2.14
C PHE A 105 -8.60 6.41 -1.51
N SER A 106 -9.53 6.94 -2.31
CA SER A 106 -10.61 7.78 -1.80
C SER A 106 -11.58 6.97 -0.92
N LYS A 107 -11.96 7.56 0.22
CA LYS A 107 -12.91 6.97 1.19
C LYS A 107 -14.30 6.66 0.58
N ALA A 108 -14.63 7.27 -0.55
CA ALA A 108 -15.93 7.11 -1.21
C ALA A 108 -16.02 5.86 -2.12
N GLN A 109 -14.90 5.19 -2.42
CA GLN A 109 -14.88 4.09 -3.37
C GLN A 109 -14.67 2.74 -2.69
N LYS A 110 -15.31 1.70 -3.22
CA LYS A 110 -14.96 0.32 -2.88
C LYS A 110 -13.54 0.06 -3.35
N THR A 111 -12.74 -0.64 -2.53
CA THR A 111 -11.38 -1.05 -2.88
C THR A 111 -11.39 -1.78 -4.23
N PRO A 112 -10.67 -1.27 -5.25
CA PRO A 112 -10.52 -1.95 -6.54
C PRO A 112 -9.93 -3.35 -6.37
N GLY A 113 -10.34 -4.29 -7.21
CA GLY A 113 -9.91 -5.68 -7.07
C GLY A 113 -8.40 -5.88 -7.25
N TYR A 114 -7.75 -5.07 -8.09
CA TYR A 114 -6.30 -5.09 -8.27
C TYR A 114 -5.51 -4.71 -7.00
N LEU A 115 -6.09 -3.96 -6.05
CA LEU A 115 -5.42 -3.65 -4.77
C LEU A 115 -5.55 -4.75 -3.71
N LYS A 116 -6.46 -5.72 -3.91
CA LYS A 116 -6.76 -6.73 -2.89
C LYS A 116 -5.54 -7.58 -2.50
N PRO A 117 -4.71 -8.08 -3.44
CA PRO A 117 -3.52 -8.85 -3.08
C PRO A 117 -2.52 -8.04 -2.26
N PHE A 118 -2.20 -6.83 -2.72
CA PHE A 118 -1.36 -5.88 -1.99
C PHE A 118 -1.87 -5.63 -0.56
N TYR A 119 -3.15 -5.29 -0.41
CA TYR A 119 -3.73 -5.07 0.92
C TYR A 119 -3.74 -6.33 1.79
N LYS A 120 -3.84 -7.53 1.20
CA LYS A 120 -3.71 -8.78 1.96
C LYS A 120 -2.29 -8.95 2.48
N SER A 121 -1.29 -8.75 1.63
CA SER A 121 0.13 -8.86 1.98
C SER A 121 0.53 -7.84 3.05
N PHE A 122 0.09 -6.59 2.90
CA PHE A 122 0.29 -5.54 3.91
C PHE A 122 -0.34 -5.90 5.26
N LYS A 123 -1.57 -6.42 5.27
CA LYS A 123 -2.21 -6.85 6.53
C LYS A 123 -1.46 -7.99 7.20
N ASN A 124 -0.97 -8.96 6.43
CA ASN A 124 -0.20 -10.07 6.97
C ASN A 124 1.08 -9.55 7.64
N TYR A 125 1.85 -8.71 6.94
CA TYR A 125 3.05 -8.07 7.47
C TYR A 125 2.78 -7.29 8.77
N VAL A 126 1.71 -6.49 8.80
CA VAL A 126 1.32 -5.76 10.02
C VAL A 126 0.92 -6.72 11.15
N ASN A 127 0.21 -7.80 10.85
CA ASN A 127 -0.18 -8.76 11.88
C ASN A 127 1.06 -9.43 12.50
N GLU A 128 2.05 -9.77 11.68
CA GLU A 128 3.35 -10.29 12.15
C GLU A 128 4.05 -9.28 13.07
N LEU A 129 4.10 -7.99 12.70
CA LEU A 129 4.63 -6.94 13.58
C LEU A 129 3.84 -6.76 14.88
N VAL A 130 2.52 -6.92 14.83
CA VAL A 130 1.68 -6.81 16.03
C VAL A 130 1.93 -7.99 16.97
N ASP A 131 2.05 -9.20 16.42
CA ASP A 131 2.34 -10.40 17.20
C ASP A 131 3.74 -10.29 17.83
N GLU A 132 4.75 -9.89 17.05
CA GLU A 132 6.11 -9.60 17.55
C GLU A 132 6.09 -8.53 18.66
N GLY A 133 5.35 -7.43 18.45
CA GLY A 133 5.26 -6.35 19.43
C GLY A 133 4.58 -6.78 20.73
N VAL A 134 3.62 -7.72 20.66
CA VAL A 134 2.99 -8.31 21.86
C VAL A 134 3.95 -9.23 22.59
N GLU A 135 4.71 -10.05 21.86
CA GLU A 135 5.70 -10.96 22.45
C GLU A 135 6.87 -10.19 23.09
N GLY A 136 7.33 -9.11 22.43
CA GLY A 136 8.38 -8.21 22.91
C GLY A 136 7.93 -7.20 23.98
N GLY A 137 6.62 -7.12 24.26
CA GLY A 137 6.06 -6.19 25.26
C GLY A 137 5.95 -4.73 24.82
N GLU A 138 6.18 -4.42 23.54
CA GLU A 138 5.95 -3.09 22.95
C GLU A 138 4.47 -2.76 22.77
N ILE A 139 3.64 -3.80 22.58
CA ILE A 139 2.19 -3.70 22.36
C ILE A 139 1.45 -4.43 23.48
N ILE A 140 0.43 -3.80 24.04
CA ILE A 140 -0.47 -4.46 24.98
C ILE A 140 -1.32 -5.48 24.21
N LYS A 141 -1.39 -6.71 24.74
CA LYS A 141 -2.32 -7.72 24.24
C LYS A 141 -3.76 -7.28 24.47
N LEU A 142 -4.40 -6.76 23.43
CA LEU A 142 -5.83 -6.41 23.47
C LEU A 142 -6.67 -7.70 23.43
N PRO A 143 -7.79 -7.79 24.18
CA PRO A 143 -8.68 -8.97 24.19
C PRO A 143 -9.30 -9.29 22.82
N ILE A 144 -9.16 -8.36 21.87
CA ILE A 144 -9.86 -8.33 20.58
C ILE A 144 -8.85 -8.30 19.41
N GLN A 145 -7.73 -9.04 19.51
CA GLN A 145 -6.80 -9.21 18.38
C GLN A 145 -7.53 -9.65 17.09
N SER A 146 -8.67 -10.35 17.19
CA SER A 146 -9.50 -10.77 16.06
C SER A 146 -10.47 -9.71 15.48
N GLN A 147 -10.69 -8.57 16.15
CA GLN A 147 -11.52 -7.46 15.60
C GLN A 147 -10.80 -6.12 15.50
N LEU A 148 -9.46 -6.09 15.53
CA LEU A 148 -8.72 -5.00 14.90
C LEU A 148 -9.08 -4.98 13.41
N LYS A 149 -10.21 -4.35 13.05
CA LYS A 149 -10.53 -3.94 11.69
C LYS A 149 -9.41 -2.98 11.31
N ASN A 150 -8.42 -3.56 10.63
CA ASN A 150 -7.01 -3.19 10.66
C ASN A 150 -6.77 -1.66 10.64
N PRO A 151 -6.48 -1.02 11.80
CA PRO A 151 -6.20 0.42 11.87
C PRO A 151 -4.97 0.82 11.06
N PHE A 152 -4.01 -0.09 10.87
CA PHE A 152 -2.85 0.15 10.03
C PHE A 152 -3.21 0.18 8.54
N LEU A 153 -4.26 -0.54 8.10
CA LEU A 153 -4.77 -0.35 6.72
C LEU A 153 -5.37 1.06 6.56
N ALA A 154 -6.08 1.55 7.58
CA ALA A 154 -6.58 2.93 7.56
C ALA A 154 -5.42 3.95 7.57
N GLN A 155 -4.35 3.68 8.32
CA GLN A 155 -3.11 4.47 8.31
C GLN A 155 -2.44 4.46 6.92
N LEU A 156 -2.31 3.29 6.28
CA LEU A 156 -1.79 3.17 4.91
C LEU A 156 -2.63 4.00 3.93
N VAL A 157 -3.96 3.87 3.97
CA VAL A 157 -4.85 4.64 3.09
C VAL A 157 -4.76 6.14 3.37
N PHE A 158 -4.65 6.55 4.64
CA PHE A 158 -4.41 7.94 5.03
C PHE A 158 -3.10 8.46 4.42
N LEU A 159 -1.99 7.74 4.61
CA LEU A 159 -0.68 8.13 4.09
C LEU A 159 -0.64 8.16 2.57
N MET A 160 -1.27 7.20 1.89
CA MET A 160 -1.40 7.20 0.42
C MET A 160 -2.14 8.45 -0.08
N ASN A 161 -3.27 8.79 0.53
CA ASN A 161 -3.99 10.02 0.20
C ASN A 161 -3.15 11.26 0.49
N PHE A 162 -2.46 11.29 1.63
CA PHE A 162 -1.61 12.41 2.01
C PHE A 162 -0.49 12.63 0.99
N TRP A 163 0.26 11.57 0.66
CA TRP A 163 1.39 11.60 -0.27
C TRP A 163 0.99 11.98 -1.71
N CYS A 164 -0.18 11.54 -2.17
CA CYS A 164 -0.73 11.96 -3.47
C CYS A 164 -0.98 13.48 -3.53
N ASN A 165 -1.35 14.10 -2.39
CA ASN A 165 -1.66 15.53 -2.29
C ASN A 165 -0.47 16.38 -1.79
N ASP A 166 0.65 15.76 -1.42
CA ASP A 166 1.81 16.45 -0.91
C ASP A 166 2.58 17.17 -2.03
N THR A 167 2.64 18.49 -1.92
CA THR A 167 3.33 19.40 -2.84
C THR A 167 4.62 19.98 -2.25
N SER A 168 5.01 19.53 -1.05
CA SER A 168 6.28 19.93 -0.41
C SER A 168 7.49 19.39 -1.15
N LYS A 169 8.64 20.03 -0.95
CA LYS A 169 9.89 19.61 -1.60
C LYS A 169 10.24 18.19 -1.15
N ASN A 170 10.48 17.31 -2.11
CA ASN A 170 10.81 15.89 -1.84
C ASN A 170 9.79 15.15 -0.95
N PHE A 171 8.56 15.65 -0.80
CA PHE A 171 7.52 15.06 0.04
C PHE A 171 7.84 15.03 1.54
N GLU A 172 8.60 16.02 2.04
CA GLU A 172 8.96 16.15 3.47
C GLU A 172 7.75 16.16 4.41
N LYS A 173 6.58 16.67 3.97
CA LYS A 173 5.36 16.61 4.79
C LYS A 173 4.80 15.21 4.90
N THR A 174 5.01 14.36 3.89
CA THR A 174 4.66 12.94 3.99
C THR A 174 5.55 12.25 5.01
N ASP A 175 6.85 12.56 5.05
CA ASP A 175 7.76 12.01 6.07
C ASP A 175 7.29 12.39 7.48
N GLU A 176 6.93 13.67 7.70
CA GLU A 176 6.32 14.11 8.97
C GLU A 176 5.00 13.39 9.28
N ALA A 177 4.16 13.14 8.27
CA ALA A 177 2.89 12.45 8.43
C ALA A 177 3.10 10.97 8.79
N ILE A 178 4.11 10.31 8.21
CA ILE A 178 4.54 8.95 8.57
C ILE A 178 4.90 8.92 10.06
N GLU A 179 5.83 9.78 10.50
CA GLU A 179 6.29 9.81 11.89
C GLU A 179 5.14 10.01 12.87
N LYS A 180 4.31 11.04 12.64
CA LYS A 180 3.21 11.40 13.54
C LYS A 180 2.15 10.31 13.57
N SER A 181 1.78 9.75 12.42
CA SER A 181 0.72 8.75 12.35
C SER A 181 1.17 7.42 12.95
N VAL A 182 2.40 6.96 12.70
CA VAL A 182 2.95 5.73 13.30
C VAL A 182 3.07 5.88 14.81
N ARG A 183 3.67 6.98 15.27
CA ARG A 183 3.78 7.27 16.71
C ARG A 183 2.42 7.24 17.39
N LEU A 184 1.44 7.96 16.85
CA LEU A 184 0.08 8.00 17.41
C LEU A 184 -0.55 6.60 17.43
N GLY A 185 -0.43 5.83 16.35
CA GLY A 185 -0.97 4.47 16.26
C GLY A 185 -0.41 3.56 17.37
N PHE A 186 0.91 3.58 17.56
CA PHE A 186 1.55 2.79 18.61
C PHE A 186 1.22 3.29 20.02
N GLU A 187 1.19 4.60 20.28
CA GLU A 187 0.78 5.15 21.58
C GLU A 187 -0.66 4.76 21.96
N LEU A 188 -1.59 4.72 20.99
CA LEU A 188 -2.97 4.31 21.24
C LEU A 188 -3.07 2.83 21.60
N ILE A 189 -2.28 1.99 20.93
CA ILE A 189 -2.29 0.54 21.11
C ILE A 189 -1.55 0.15 22.41
N SER A 190 -0.35 0.69 22.64
CA SER A 190 0.46 0.43 23.83
C SER A 190 -0.08 1.11 25.08
N GLY A 191 -0.84 2.20 24.95
CA GLY A 191 -1.53 2.86 26.06
C GLY A 191 -2.88 2.24 26.43
N GLY A 192 -3.38 1.26 25.66
CA GLY A 192 -4.67 0.62 25.91
C GLY A 192 -5.89 1.51 25.68
N VAL A 193 -5.73 2.65 25.01
CA VAL A 193 -6.80 3.63 24.73
C VAL A 193 -7.35 3.53 23.31
N PHE A 194 -6.87 2.58 22.52
CA PHE A 194 -7.26 2.37 21.12
C PHE A 194 -8.79 2.28 20.94
N ASP A 195 -9.47 1.46 21.75
CA ASP A 195 -10.93 1.28 21.64
C ASP A 195 -11.69 2.59 21.88
N ALA A 196 -11.28 3.37 22.88
CA ALA A 196 -11.87 4.67 23.18
C ALA A 196 -11.66 5.68 22.04
N ALA A 197 -10.48 5.69 21.43
CA ALA A 197 -10.18 6.56 20.27
C ALA A 197 -11.01 6.17 19.05
N VAL A 198 -11.18 4.87 18.79
CA VAL A 198 -12.03 4.36 17.70
C VAL A 198 -13.49 4.75 17.93
N ASP A 199 -14.01 4.59 19.14
CA ASP A 199 -15.39 4.94 19.46
C ASP A 199 -15.66 6.43 19.38
N PHE A 200 -14.69 7.26 19.80
CA PHE A 200 -14.74 8.70 19.58
C PHE A 200 -14.76 9.05 18.08
N GLY A 201 -13.91 8.41 17.27
CA GLY A 201 -13.90 8.60 15.82
C GLY A 201 -15.23 8.23 15.15
N LYS A 202 -15.85 7.10 15.54
CA LYS A 202 -17.20 6.71 15.09
C LYS A 202 -18.26 7.72 15.51
N PHE A 203 -18.18 8.25 16.74
CA PHE A 203 -19.07 9.30 17.21
C PHE A 203 -18.94 10.55 16.33
N MET A 204 -17.73 11.05 16.10
CA MET A 204 -17.49 12.22 15.26
C MET A 204 -18.02 12.02 13.84
N PHE A 205 -17.72 10.87 13.21
CA PHE A 205 -18.20 10.58 11.86
C PHE A 205 -19.73 10.59 11.73
N ARG A 206 -20.47 10.17 12.78
CA ARG A 206 -21.93 10.25 12.79
C ARG A 206 -22.46 11.68 12.89
N GLN A 207 -21.70 12.62 13.44
CA GLN A 207 -22.10 14.03 13.60
C GLN A 207 -21.86 14.88 12.35
N PHE A 208 -20.89 14.50 11.50
CA PHE A 208 -20.55 15.23 10.28
C PHE A 208 -21.16 14.63 9.00
N ARG A 209 -22.23 13.84 9.14
CA ARG A 209 -23.03 13.28 8.04
C ARG A 209 -24.41 13.92 8.04
#